data_AF-A0A9W4D711-F1
#
_entry.id   AF-A0A9W4D711-F1
#
_cell.length_a   1.000
_cell.length_b   1.000
_cell.length_c   1.000
_cell.angle_alpha   90.00
_cell.angle_beta   90.00
_cell.angle_gamma   90.00
#
_symmetry.space_group_name_H-M   'P 1'
#
loop_
_entity.id
_entity.type
_entity.pdbx_description
1 polymer ?
#
loop_
_entity_poly.entity_id
_entity_poly.type
_entity_poly.pdbx_seq_one_letter_code
_entity_poly.pdbx_strand_id
1 'polypeptide(L)'
;MSNQHTAVDHQNQNLQYALQATYSSPDNTSFTHSQVLHISRKQTTEISVEFLRTLKKAVGAMQDQINEQLSSLMDEDRSRGNNTSAQDEDVTLEETPFGEKDKNKRIEKPN
;
A
#
# COMPACT_ATOMS: atom_id res chain seq x y z
N MET A 1 -12.95 -40.35 -46.41
CA MET A 1 -13.62 -40.10 -45.12
C MET A 1 -12.57 -40.11 -44.02
N SER A 2 -12.45 -39.00 -43.29
CA SER A 2 -12.10 -38.90 -41.86
C SER A 2 -11.51 -37.53 -41.58
N ASN A 3 -12.40 -36.56 -41.32
CA ASN A 3 -12.04 -35.28 -40.74
C ASN A 3 -11.77 -35.51 -39.26
N GLN A 4 -10.51 -35.48 -38.83
CA GLN A 4 -10.20 -35.30 -37.42
C GLN A 4 -10.13 -33.80 -37.14
N HIS A 5 -11.20 -33.34 -36.50
CA HIS A 5 -11.35 -32.03 -35.90
C HIS A 5 -10.42 -31.97 -34.69
N THR A 6 -9.21 -31.44 -34.87
CA THR A 6 -8.32 -31.16 -33.72
C THR A 6 -8.93 -30.01 -32.94
N ALA A 7 -9.20 -30.32 -31.67
CA ALA A 7 -9.82 -29.47 -30.68
C ALA A 7 -9.21 -28.06 -30.67
N VAL A 8 -10.11 -27.09 -30.57
CA VAL A 8 -9.84 -25.68 -30.53
C VAL A 8 -8.97 -25.32 -29.33
N ASP A 9 -7.78 -24.79 -29.59
CA ASP A 9 -6.97 -24.06 -28.60
C ASP A 9 -7.71 -22.79 -28.15
N HIS A 10 -8.58 -22.92 -27.15
CA HIS A 10 -9.27 -21.81 -26.48
C HIS A 10 -8.47 -21.24 -25.28
N GLN A 11 -7.18 -21.58 -25.13
CA GLN A 11 -6.42 -21.34 -23.90
C GLN A 11 -5.78 -19.93 -23.78
N ASN A 12 -6.12 -18.96 -24.64
CA ASN A 12 -5.53 -17.61 -24.58
C ASN A 12 -6.60 -16.50 -24.41
N GLN A 13 -7.40 -16.60 -23.34
CA GLN A 13 -8.52 -15.68 -23.04
C GLN A 13 -8.38 -14.97 -21.68
N ASN A 14 -7.17 -14.87 -21.13
CA ASN A 14 -6.89 -14.25 -19.83
C ASN A 14 -6.15 -12.93 -20.03
N LEU A 15 -6.80 -11.80 -19.72
CA LEU A 15 -6.17 -10.48 -19.62
C LEU A 15 -5.36 -10.43 -18.33
N GLN A 16 -4.10 -10.02 -18.45
CA GLN A 16 -3.21 -9.80 -17.31
C GLN A 16 -3.13 -8.31 -17.01
N TYR A 17 -3.38 -7.94 -15.75
CA TYR A 17 -3.20 -6.58 -15.25
C TYR A 17 -2.12 -6.60 -14.16
N ALA A 18 -1.21 -5.64 -14.19
CA ALA A 18 -0.20 -5.50 -13.14
C ALA A 18 -0.62 -4.39 -12.18
N LEU A 19 -0.71 -4.71 -10.89
CA LEU A 19 -0.72 -3.74 -9.80
C LEU A 19 0.72 -3.55 -9.34
N GLN A 20 1.22 -2.32 -9.40
CA GLN A 20 2.60 -2.02 -9.04
C GLN A 20 2.66 -0.81 -8.10
N ALA A 21 3.52 -0.90 -7.09
CA ALA A 21 3.86 0.19 -6.19
C ALA A 21 5.38 0.27 -6.05
N THR A 22 5.93 1.47 -6.20
CA THR A 22 7.36 1.74 -6.05
C THR A 22 7.54 2.82 -5.01
N TYR A 23 8.36 2.51 -4.00
CA TYR A 23 8.83 3.45 -3.00
C TYR A 23 10.26 3.84 -3.33
N SER A 24 10.54 5.14 -3.26
CA SER A 24 11.86 5.72 -3.45
C SER A 24 12.15 6.71 -2.34
N SER A 25 13.35 6.61 -1.76
CA SER A 25 13.85 7.51 -0.73
C SER A 25 15.30 7.88 -1.03
N PRO A 26 15.74 9.11 -0.75
CA PRO A 26 17.15 9.50 -0.88
C PRO A 26 18.05 8.80 0.14
N ASP A 27 17.54 8.53 1.35
CA ASP A 27 18.33 8.05 2.48
C ASP A 27 18.14 6.55 2.74
N ASN A 28 17.05 5.97 2.22
CA ASN A 28 16.64 4.60 2.44
C ASN A 28 16.53 3.79 1.15
N THR A 29 16.71 2.47 1.27
CA THR A 29 16.62 1.55 0.14
C THR A 29 15.23 1.61 -0.51
N SER A 30 15.22 1.82 -1.82
CA SER A 30 13.99 1.81 -2.63
C SER A 30 13.45 0.39 -2.76
N PHE A 31 12.13 0.22 -2.78
CA PHE A 31 11.49 -1.07 -3.00
C PHE A 31 10.38 -0.98 -4.03
N THR A 32 10.10 -2.10 -4.70
CA THR A 32 9.01 -2.21 -5.67
C THR A 32 8.24 -3.49 -5.42
N HIS A 33 6.93 -3.37 -5.26
CA HIS A 33 5.99 -4.48 -5.22
C HIS A 33 5.23 -4.54 -6.53
N SER A 34 5.12 -5.74 -7.10
CA SER A 34 4.33 -5.99 -8.31
C SER A 34 3.50 -7.24 -8.11
N GLN A 35 2.21 -7.15 -8.43
CA GLN A 35 1.27 -8.24 -8.36
C GLN A 35 0.50 -8.34 -9.67
N VAL A 36 0.55 -9.51 -10.30
CA VAL A 36 -0.21 -9.78 -11.52
C VAL A 36 -1.60 -10.30 -11.16
N LEU A 37 -2.61 -9.65 -11.71
CA LEU A 37 -4.01 -10.00 -11.62
C LEU A 37 -4.46 -10.60 -12.95
N HIS A 38 -4.95 -11.83 -12.86
CA HIS A 38 -5.50 -12.56 -13.99
C HIS A 38 -7.00 -12.31 -14.08
N ILE A 39 -7.51 -11.95 -15.26
CA ILE A 39 -8.94 -11.86 -15.51
C ILE A 39 -9.36 -12.47 -16.84
N SER A 40 -10.53 -13.10 -16.85
CA SER A 40 -11.15 -13.54 -18.09
C SER A 40 -11.49 -12.35 -18.99
N ARG A 41 -11.24 -12.47 -20.29
CA ARG A 41 -11.59 -11.46 -21.31
C ARG A 41 -13.10 -11.27 -21.48
N LYS A 42 -13.91 -12.23 -21.03
CA LYS A 42 -15.37 -12.10 -21.06
C LYS A 42 -15.80 -11.02 -20.05
N GLN A 43 -16.22 -9.87 -20.56
CA GLN A 43 -16.74 -8.79 -19.73
C GLN A 43 -18.23 -9.01 -19.49
N THR A 44 -18.57 -9.89 -18.55
CA THR A 44 -19.89 -9.90 -17.92
C THR A 44 -19.84 -9.10 -16.63
N THR A 45 -20.98 -8.59 -16.17
CA THR A 45 -21.09 -7.89 -14.89
C THR A 45 -20.57 -8.73 -13.72
N GLU A 46 -20.80 -10.04 -13.75
CA GLU A 46 -20.29 -10.98 -12.74
C GLU A 46 -18.76 -11.02 -12.71
N ILE A 47 -18.12 -11.11 -13.87
CA ILE A 47 -16.65 -11.13 -14.00
C ILE A 47 -16.06 -9.77 -13.59
N SER A 48 -16.74 -8.66 -13.88
CA SER A 48 -16.32 -7.33 -13.41
C SER A 48 -16.38 -7.19 -11.89
N VAL A 49 -17.44 -7.70 -11.24
CA VAL A 49 -17.57 -7.68 -9.77
C VAL A 49 -16.50 -8.56 -9.13
N GLU A 50 -16.25 -9.75 -9.68
CA GLU A 50 -15.20 -10.66 -9.22
C GLU A 50 -13.80 -10.03 -9.36
N PHE A 51 -13.56 -9.35 -10.49
CA PHE A 51 -12.33 -8.60 -10.70
C PHE A 51 -12.13 -7.50 -9.66
N LEU A 52 -13.13 -6.65 -9.44
CA LEU A 52 -13.04 -5.57 -8.45
C LEU A 52 -12.85 -6.12 -7.03
N ARG A 53 -13.47 -7.25 -6.70
CA ARG A 53 -13.25 -7.95 -5.42
C ARG A 53 -11.81 -8.44 -5.30
N THR A 54 -11.27 -9.03 -6.36
CA THR A 54 -9.89 -9.53 -6.42
C THR A 54 -8.89 -8.39 -6.32
N LEU A 55 -9.10 -7.31 -7.09
CA LEU A 55 -8.31 -6.10 -7.05
C LEU A 55 -8.32 -5.47 -5.65
N LYS A 56 -9.49 -5.36 -5.01
CA LYS A 56 -9.59 -4.83 -3.64
C LYS A 56 -8.76 -5.64 -2.65
N LYS A 57 -8.81 -6.97 -2.74
CA LYS A 57 -7.99 -7.85 -1.89
C LYS A 57 -6.50 -7.69 -2.18
N ALA A 58 -6.12 -7.65 -3.45
CA ALA A 58 -4.74 -7.45 -3.89
C ALA A 58 -4.16 -6.12 -3.38
N VAL A 59 -4.94 -5.04 -3.50
CA VAL A 59 -4.58 -3.72 -2.96
C VAL A 59 -4.41 -3.77 -1.44
N GLY A 60 -5.33 -4.41 -0.72
CA GLY A 60 -5.20 -4.57 0.74
C GLY A 60 -3.94 -5.33 1.13
N ALA A 61 -3.67 -6.46 0.49
CA ALA A 61 -2.46 -7.25 0.75
C ALA A 61 -1.18 -6.45 0.42
N MET A 62 -1.18 -5.69 -0.67
CA MET A 62 -0.04 -4.85 -1.03
C MET A 62 0.15 -3.70 -0.03
N GLN A 63 -0.93 -3.12 0.48
CA GLN A 63 -0.87 -2.12 1.54
C GLN A 63 -0.23 -2.70 2.81
N ASP A 64 -0.63 -3.91 3.22
CA ASP A 64 -0.05 -4.59 4.38
C ASP A 64 1.46 -4.82 4.20
N GLN A 65 1.88 -5.28 3.01
CA GLN A 65 3.30 -5.47 2.68
C GLN A 65 4.10 -4.17 2.71
N ILE A 66 3.54 -3.09 2.16
CA ILE A 66 4.17 -1.76 2.16
C ILE A 66 4.32 -1.25 3.59
N ASN A 67 3.28 -1.41 4.43
CA ASN A 67 3.31 -0.99 5.83
C ASN A 67 4.36 -1.76 6.64
N GLU A 68 4.49 -3.07 6.40
CA GLU A 68 5.52 -3.89 7.04
C GLU A 68 6.93 -3.45 6.64
N GLN A 69 7.16 -3.20 5.34
CA GLN A 69 8.44 -2.70 4.84
C GLN A 69 8.79 -1.33 5.43
N LEU A 70 7.85 -0.39 5.43
CA LEU A 70 8.05 0.94 6.01
C LEU A 70 8.33 0.86 7.50
N SER A 71 7.62 0.01 8.24
CA SER A 71 7.85 -0.19 9.67
C SER A 71 9.25 -0.74 9.92
N SER A 72 9.69 -1.72 9.13
CA SER A 72 11.06 -2.26 9.22
C SER A 72 12.12 -1.21 8.91
N LEU A 73 11.91 -0.36 7.90
CA LEU A 73 12.83 0.74 7.59
C LEU A 73 12.89 1.77 8.73
N MET A 74 11.75 2.07 9.37
CA MET A 74 11.71 2.95 10.55
C MET A 74 12.46 2.34 11.75
N ASP A 75 12.32 1.04 11.98
CA ASP A 75 13.04 0.35 13.05
C ASP A 75 14.56 0.29 12.79
N GLU A 76 14.94 0.09 11.52
CA GLU A 76 16.33 0.15 11.08
C GLU A 76 16.91 1.57 11.26
N ASP A 77 16.19 2.60 10.83
CA ASP A 77 16.59 4.00 11.00
C ASP A 77 16.69 4.39 12.48
N ARG A 78 15.77 3.93 13.33
CA ARG A 78 15.84 4.15 14.77
C ARG A 78 17.07 3.49 15.38
N SER A 79 17.41 2.28 14.92
CA SER A 79 18.60 1.56 15.37
C SER A 79 19.90 2.21 14.87
N ARG A 80 19.89 2.80 13.67
CA ARG A 80 21.02 3.56 13.11
C ARG A 80 21.21 4.90 13.83
N GLY A 81 20.13 5.63 14.12
CA GLY A 81 20.17 6.86 14.91
C GLY A 81 20.79 6.66 16.29
N ASN A 82 20.54 5.52 16.94
CA ASN A 82 21.20 5.18 18.21
C ASN A 82 22.73 4.93 18.09
N ASN A 83 23.25 4.67 16.89
CA ASN A 83 24.69 4.50 16.64
C ASN A 83 25.37 5.73 16.03
N THR A 84 24.62 6.73 15.55
CA THR A 84 25.18 7.98 15.00
C THR A 84 24.93 9.22 15.84
N SER A 85 24.15 9.13 16.92
CA SER A 85 23.91 10.24 17.85
C SER A 85 24.80 10.18 19.10
N ALA A 86 26.11 10.02 18.92
CA ALA A 86 27.12 10.40 19.92
C ALA A 86 27.78 11.74 19.56
N GLN A 87 26.98 12.67 19.03
CA GLN A 87 27.39 14.06 18.87
C GLN A 87 26.23 14.96 19.31
N ASP A 88 26.23 15.22 20.61
CA ASP A 88 26.00 16.53 21.23
C ASP A 88 24.97 17.43 20.54
N GLU A 89 23.71 17.36 20.99
CA GLU A 89 22.86 18.54 21.20
C GLU A 89 21.90 18.16 22.34
N ASP A 90 22.07 18.81 23.49
CA ASP A 90 21.20 18.76 24.66
C ASP A 90 19.77 19.19 24.28
N VAL A 91 18.96 18.23 23.84
CA VAL A 91 17.51 18.44 23.68
C VAL A 91 16.87 18.20 25.03
N THR A 92 16.65 19.30 25.74
CA THR A 92 15.74 19.37 26.88
C THR A 92 14.40 18.73 26.49
N LEU A 93 14.09 17.57 27.09
CA LEU A 93 12.77 16.96 27.02
C LEU A 93 11.76 17.88 27.71
N GLU A 94 11.18 18.83 26.97
CA GLU A 94 9.90 19.43 27.33
C GLU A 94 8.81 18.45 26.85
N GLU A 95 8.50 17.48 27.72
CA GLU A 95 7.31 16.64 27.59
C GLU A 95 6.07 17.56 27.55
N THR A 96 5.48 17.75 26.38
CA THR A 96 4.13 18.31 26.30
C THR A 96 3.13 17.15 26.41
N PRO A 97 2.44 16.97 27.56
CA PRO A 97 1.43 15.93 27.69
C PRO A 97 0.27 16.21 26.73
N PHE A 98 0.03 15.24 25.86
CA PHE A 98 -1.01 15.26 24.86
C PHE A 98 -2.40 15.20 25.54
N GLY A 99 -3.09 16.34 25.59
CA GLY A 99 -4.54 16.42 25.64
C GLY A 99 -5.18 16.81 26.97
N GLU A 100 -5.65 18.07 27.08
CA GLU A 100 -6.85 18.36 27.87
C GLU A 100 -7.59 19.62 27.38
N LYS A 101 -8.80 19.37 26.85
CA LYS A 101 -10.04 20.20 26.83
C LYS A 101 -9.93 21.70 26.52
N ASP A 102 -10.68 22.13 25.51
CA ASP A 102 -11.56 23.29 25.68
C ASP A 102 -12.88 23.12 24.92
N LYS A 103 -13.92 22.83 25.71
CA LYS A 103 -15.32 22.86 25.32
C LYS A 103 -15.79 24.32 25.38
N ASN A 104 -16.59 24.75 24.41
CA ASN A 104 -17.37 25.98 24.41
C ASN A 104 -16.62 27.32 24.48
N LYS A 105 -16.37 27.93 23.32
CA LYS A 105 -16.33 29.40 23.21
C LYS A 105 -17.54 29.89 22.40
N ARG A 106 -18.63 30.14 23.14
CA ARG A 106 -19.75 30.98 22.73
C ARG A 106 -19.19 32.35 22.36
N ILE A 107 -19.22 32.71 21.08
CA ILE A 107 -18.91 34.08 20.65
C ILE A 107 -20.25 34.79 20.50
N GLU A 108 -20.53 35.66 21.47
CA GLU A 108 -21.65 36.59 21.45
C GLU A 108 -21.46 37.58 20.27
N LYS A 109 -22.56 37.88 19.57
CA LYS A 109 -22.60 38.89 18.51
C LYS A 109 -22.43 40.28 19.13
N PRO A 110 -21.61 41.18 18.58
CA PRO A 110 -21.68 42.58 18.96
C PRO A 110 -22.83 43.30 18.25
N ASN A 111 -23.34 44.29 18.98
CA ASN A 111 -24.49 45.16 18.77
C ASN A 111 -24.34 46.09 17.56
#